data_AF-A0A924PTS2-F1
#
_entry.id   AF-A0A924PTS2-F1
#
_cell.length_a   1.000
_cell.length_b   1.000
_cell.length_c   1.000
_cell.angle_alpha   90.00
_cell.angle_beta   90.00
_cell.angle_gamma   90.00
#
_symmetry.space_group_name_H-M   'P 1'
#
loop_
_entity.id
_entity.type
_entity.pdbx_description
1 polymer ?
#
loop_
_entity_poly.entity_id
_entity_poly.type
_entity_poly.pdbx_seq_one_letter_code
_entity_poly.pdbx_strand_id
1 'polypeptide(L)'
;MKLQLTSSMFPPHAVAILLLCAAAATATATAPINVASSDAAFNRAMDQHKQGHWSDTYRRFSELADEGDPEAARIALLMFRHGSKMYGGDCGASQAQIHQWTKLALQPMDPVELVPGD
;
A
#
# COMPACT_ATOMS: atom_id res chain seq x y z
N MET A 1 32.15 -50.43 -42.79
CA MET A 1 31.13 -51.15 -41.99
C MET A 1 31.23 -50.69 -40.54
N LYS A 2 30.11 -50.22 -39.96
CA LYS A 2 29.80 -49.95 -38.52
C LYS A 2 30.69 -48.90 -37.79
N LEU A 3 30.25 -47.65 -37.57
CA LEU A 3 29.40 -47.14 -36.44
C LEU A 3 29.87 -47.70 -35.09
N GLN A 4 30.28 -46.91 -34.10
CA GLN A 4 29.42 -46.02 -33.31
C GLN A 4 30.23 -44.93 -32.58
N LEU A 5 29.78 -43.67 -32.69
CA LEU A 5 30.07 -42.58 -31.76
C LEU A 5 29.43 -42.89 -30.41
N THR A 6 30.18 -42.80 -29.32
CA THR A 6 29.59 -42.76 -27.97
C THR A 6 29.88 -41.39 -27.35
N SER A 7 28.96 -40.47 -27.59
CA SER A 7 28.66 -39.38 -26.66
C SER A 7 28.14 -40.00 -25.37
N SER A 8 28.77 -39.77 -24.22
CA SER A 8 28.10 -39.68 -22.92
C SER A 8 29.11 -39.39 -21.81
N MET A 9 29.20 -38.14 -21.36
CA MET A 9 29.36 -37.80 -19.93
C MET A 9 29.26 -36.29 -19.71
N PHE A 10 28.07 -35.73 -19.92
CA PHE A 10 27.67 -34.46 -19.32
C PHE A 10 26.27 -34.67 -18.71
N PRO A 11 26.10 -34.51 -17.39
CA PRO A 11 24.83 -34.78 -16.72
C PRO A 11 23.76 -33.72 -17.13
N PRO A 12 22.56 -34.13 -17.59
CA PRO A 12 21.53 -33.25 -18.14
C PRO A 12 20.62 -32.58 -17.10
N HIS A 13 21.07 -32.40 -15.85
CA HIS A 13 20.20 -31.94 -14.76
C HIS A 13 20.58 -30.59 -14.14
N ALA A 14 21.66 -29.95 -14.58
CA ALA A 14 22.12 -28.68 -14.00
C ALA A 14 21.48 -27.41 -14.62
N VAL A 15 20.62 -27.54 -15.64
CA VAL A 15 20.02 -26.39 -16.35
C VAL A 15 18.49 -26.27 -16.10
N ALA A 16 17.90 -27.17 -15.30
CA ALA A 16 16.44 -27.27 -15.18
C ALA A 16 15.85 -26.85 -13.82
N ILE A 17 16.61 -26.19 -12.94
CA ILE A 17 16.10 -25.74 -11.64
C ILE A 17 16.46 -24.26 -11.46
N LEU A 18 15.43 -23.43 -11.25
CA LEU A 18 15.40 -21.97 -11.09
C LEU A 18 15.14 -21.10 -12.33
N LEU A 19 14.42 -21.65 -13.32
CA LEU A 19 13.67 -20.86 -14.31
C LEU A 19 12.16 -21.10 -14.16
N LEU A 20 11.69 -21.13 -12.91
CA LEU A 20 10.29 -21.41 -12.58
C LEU A 20 9.83 -20.72 -11.27
N CYS A 21 9.95 -19.40 -11.20
CA CYS A 21 8.99 -18.58 -10.45
C CYS A 21 8.20 -17.77 -11.47
N ALA A 22 7.35 -18.51 -12.18
CA ALA A 22 6.33 -17.95 -13.03
C ALA A 22 5.42 -17.03 -12.20
N ALA A 23 5.32 -15.79 -12.66
CA ALA A 23 4.08 -15.01 -12.70
C ALA A 23 3.13 -15.17 -11.51
N ALA A 24 3.41 -14.43 -10.44
CA ALA A 24 2.34 -13.78 -9.69
C ALA A 24 2.44 -12.28 -9.94
N ALA A 25 2.23 -11.87 -11.19
CA ALA A 25 1.63 -10.57 -11.42
C ALA A 25 0.24 -10.69 -10.80
N THR A 26 0.14 -10.37 -9.50
CA THR A 26 -1.13 -10.19 -8.82
C THR A 26 -1.91 -9.25 -9.71
N ALA A 27 -2.95 -9.78 -10.34
CA ALA A 27 -4.01 -8.95 -10.86
C ALA A 27 -4.37 -8.03 -9.70
N THR A 28 -3.99 -6.77 -9.81
CA THR A 28 -4.69 -5.70 -9.11
C THR A 28 -6.09 -5.76 -9.67
N ALA A 29 -6.90 -6.65 -9.10
CA ALA A 29 -8.32 -6.44 -9.05
C ALA A 29 -8.44 -5.12 -8.32
N THR A 30 -8.51 -4.04 -9.09
CA THR A 30 -9.07 -2.78 -8.65
C THR A 30 -10.52 -3.12 -8.32
N ALA A 31 -10.73 -3.70 -7.14
CA ALA A 31 -12.04 -3.79 -6.56
C ALA A 31 -12.54 -2.35 -6.50
N PRO A 32 -13.77 -2.07 -6.97
CA PRO A 32 -14.33 -0.75 -6.80
C PRO A 32 -14.25 -0.44 -5.31
N ILE A 33 -13.51 0.62 -4.96
CA ILE A 33 -13.50 1.14 -3.60
C ILE A 33 -14.97 1.35 -3.26
N ASN A 34 -15.47 0.58 -2.30
CA ASN A 34 -16.81 0.82 -1.79
C ASN A 34 -16.71 2.11 -1.00
N VAL A 35 -16.99 3.24 -1.67
CA VAL A 35 -16.82 4.60 -1.14
C VAL A 35 -17.47 4.72 0.25
N ALA A 36 -18.69 4.19 0.41
CA ALA A 36 -19.38 4.19 1.69
C ALA A 36 -18.65 3.41 2.82
N SER A 37 -17.92 2.35 2.47
CA SER A 37 -17.08 1.60 3.41
C SER A 37 -15.78 2.35 3.73
N SER A 38 -15.18 3.01 2.74
CA SER A 38 -14.00 3.87 2.92
C SER A 38 -14.34 5.03 3.87
N ASP A 39 -15.45 5.73 3.62
CA ASP A 39 -15.92 6.85 4.44
C ASP A 39 -16.18 6.42 5.89
N ALA A 40 -16.83 5.28 6.10
CA ALA A 40 -17.08 4.76 7.44
C ALA A 40 -15.77 4.39 8.17
N ALA A 41 -14.80 3.82 7.46
CA ALA A 41 -13.49 3.49 8.02
C ALA A 41 -12.68 4.76 8.33
N PHE A 42 -12.72 5.76 7.44
CA PHE A 42 -12.09 7.06 7.61
C PHE A 42 -12.66 7.80 8.83
N ASN A 43 -13.99 7.87 8.95
CA ASN A 43 -14.66 8.51 10.08
C ASN A 43 -14.30 7.85 11.42
N ARG A 44 -14.21 6.52 11.46
CA ARG A 44 -13.73 5.80 12.67
C ARG A 44 -12.27 6.15 13.00
N ALA A 45 -11.40 6.24 12.00
CA ALA A 45 -10.01 6.65 12.21
C ALA A 45 -9.92 8.09 12.76
N MET A 46 -10.77 8.99 12.28
CA MET A 46 -10.91 10.36 12.79
C MET A 46 -11.41 10.40 14.24
N ASP A 47 -12.35 9.54 14.62
CA ASP A 47 -12.81 9.48 16.01
C ASP A 47 -11.73 8.95 16.96
N GLN A 48 -10.90 8.00 16.51
CA GLN A 48 -9.72 7.56 17.25
C GLN A 48 -8.66 8.67 17.35
N HIS A 49 -8.49 9.45 16.29
CA HIS A 49 -7.61 10.61 16.28
C HIS A 49 -8.05 11.62 17.34
N LYS A 50 -9.35 11.92 17.45
CA LYS A 50 -9.89 12.82 18.49
C LYS A 50 -9.65 12.30 19.92
N GLN A 51 -9.62 10.98 20.09
CA GLN A 51 -9.38 10.32 21.39
C GLN A 51 -7.88 10.23 21.75
N GLY A 52 -6.99 10.61 20.85
CA GLY A 52 -5.55 10.58 21.08
C GLY A 52 -4.91 9.20 20.94
N HIS A 53 -5.58 8.24 20.30
CA HIS A 53 -5.07 6.88 20.06
C HIS A 53 -4.13 6.85 18.84
N TRP A 54 -3.05 7.62 18.89
CA TRP A 54 -2.25 7.97 17.72
C TRP A 54 -1.65 6.77 16.95
N SER A 55 -1.17 5.74 17.64
CA SER A 55 -0.60 4.56 16.97
C SER A 55 -1.67 3.77 16.21
N ASP A 56 -2.85 3.59 16.79
CA ASP A 56 -3.97 2.92 16.12
C ASP A 56 -4.51 3.76 14.97
N THR A 57 -4.63 5.08 15.19
CA THR A 57 -5.03 6.04 14.17
C THR A 57 -4.08 6.00 12.97
N TYR A 58 -2.76 6.01 13.20
CA TYR A 58 -1.77 5.91 12.13
C TYR A 58 -1.96 4.62 11.32
N ARG A 59 -2.09 3.48 12.01
CA ARG A 59 -2.31 2.19 11.36
C ARG A 59 -3.55 2.22 10.46
N ARG A 60 -4.67 2.78 10.95
CA ARG A 60 -5.90 2.89 10.16
C ARG A 60 -5.75 3.80 8.94
N PHE A 61 -5.12 4.96 9.08
CA PHE A 61 -4.89 5.82 7.92
C PHE A 61 -3.91 5.20 6.93
N SER A 62 -2.90 4.45 7.39
CA SER A 62 -1.99 3.73 6.48
C SER A 62 -2.70 2.62 5.71
N GLU A 63 -3.60 1.86 6.35
CA GLU A 63 -4.43 0.84 5.69
C GLU A 63 -5.29 1.48 4.59
N LEU A 64 -5.99 2.57 4.89
CA LEU A 64 -6.81 3.30 3.92
C LEU A 64 -5.99 3.93 2.78
N ALA A 65 -4.81 4.46 3.09
CA ALA A 65 -3.89 5.01 2.09
C ALA A 65 -3.34 3.92 1.15
N ASP A 66 -3.08 2.73 1.68
CA ASP A 66 -2.68 1.56 0.90
C ASP A 66 -3.84 1.05 0.02
N GLU A 67 -5.09 1.18 0.47
CA GLU A 67 -6.32 0.89 -0.29
C GLU A 67 -6.64 1.96 -1.36
N GLY A 68 -5.98 3.12 -1.32
CA GLY A 68 -6.08 4.16 -2.34
C GLY A 68 -6.85 5.41 -1.93
N ASP A 69 -7.22 5.56 -0.65
CA ASP A 69 -7.91 6.75 -0.14
C ASP A 69 -6.98 7.98 -0.13
N PRO A 70 -7.27 9.03 -0.93
CA PRO A 70 -6.37 10.18 -1.06
C PRO A 70 -6.28 11.03 0.21
N GLU A 71 -7.35 11.10 0.99
CA GLU A 71 -7.36 11.90 2.22
C GLU A 71 -6.61 11.18 3.34
N ALA A 72 -6.83 9.87 3.48
CA ALA A 72 -6.07 9.04 4.40
C ALA A 72 -4.57 9.08 4.08
N ALA A 73 -4.19 9.08 2.80
CA ALA A 73 -2.80 9.22 2.37
C ALA A 73 -2.15 10.54 2.84
N ARG A 74 -2.89 11.67 2.79
CA ARG A 74 -2.40 12.96 3.31
C ARG A 74 -2.16 12.90 4.81
N ILE A 75 -3.10 12.33 5.56
CA ILE A 75 -2.99 12.22 7.02
C ILE A 75 -1.87 11.25 7.42
N ALA A 76 -1.77 10.09 6.77
CA ALA A 76 -0.70 9.12 7.00
C ALA A 76 0.68 9.74 6.76
N LEU A 77 0.86 10.55 5.70
CA LEU A 77 2.09 11.28 5.43
C LEU A 77 2.38 12.37 6.48
N LEU A 78 1.37 13.08 6.96
CA LEU A 78 1.51 14.06 8.05
C LEU A 78 2.01 13.37 9.33
N MET A 79 1.38 12.26 9.71
CA MET A 79 1.75 11.45 10.87
C MET A 79 3.14 10.83 10.72
N PHE A 80 3.47 10.29 9.55
CA PHE A 80 4.81 9.80 9.24
C PHE A 80 5.88 10.88 9.43
N ARG A 81 5.66 12.08 8.87
CA ARG A 81 6.66 13.16 8.88
C ARG A 81 6.84 13.80 10.26
N HIS A 82 5.79 13.84 11.07
CA HIS A 82 5.76 14.59 12.32
C HIS A 82 5.44 13.74 13.55
N GLY A 83 5.43 12.41 13.40
CA GLY A 83 5.16 11.37 14.41
C GLY A 83 5.71 11.70 15.79
N SER A 84 7.03 11.71 15.88
CA SER A 84 7.75 11.97 17.14
C SER A 84 7.40 13.31 17.78
N LYS A 85 7.15 14.36 16.98
CA LYS A 85 6.88 15.72 17.49
C LYS A 85 5.44 15.94 17.91
N MET A 86 4.47 15.42 17.15
CA MET A 86 3.04 15.69 17.38
C MET A 86 2.32 14.56 18.11
N TYR A 87 2.81 13.33 17.99
CA TYR A 87 2.08 12.12 18.39
C TYR A 87 2.84 11.26 19.39
N GLY A 88 4.07 11.66 19.77
CA GLY A 88 4.85 11.00 20.82
C GLY A 88 5.42 9.64 20.44
N GLY A 89 5.40 9.29 19.15
CA GLY A 89 5.94 8.03 18.63
C GLY A 89 6.24 8.09 17.14
N ASP A 90 7.23 7.32 16.70
CA ASP A 90 7.58 7.22 15.29
C ASP A 90 6.57 6.34 14.55
N CYS A 91 6.11 6.86 13.42
CA CYS A 91 5.25 6.15 12.48
C CYS A 91 6.13 5.59 11.37
N GLY A 92 6.09 4.28 11.14
CA GLY A 92 6.94 3.62 10.15
C GLY A 92 6.24 3.44 8.80
N ALA A 93 6.86 3.91 7.72
CA ALA A 93 6.42 3.66 6.34
C ALA A 93 7.60 3.21 5.48
N SER A 94 7.35 2.26 4.56
CA SER A 94 8.33 1.88 3.55
C SER A 94 8.48 2.96 2.46
N GLN A 95 9.60 2.97 1.74
CA GLN A 95 9.82 3.90 0.62
C GLN A 95 8.74 3.74 -0.47
N ALA A 96 8.27 2.51 -0.72
CA ALA A 96 7.20 2.24 -1.68
C ALA A 96 5.87 2.88 -1.23
N GLN A 97 5.50 2.73 0.05
CA GLN A 97 4.31 3.36 0.61
C GLN A 97 4.39 4.88 0.54
N ILE A 98 5.52 5.48 0.94
CA ILE A 98 5.71 6.94 0.87
C ILE A 98 5.50 7.45 -0.56
N HIS A 99 6.07 6.76 -1.56
CA HIS A 99 5.91 7.14 -2.97
C HIS A 99 4.46 7.01 -3.46
N GLN A 100 3.78 5.92 -3.09
CA GLN A 100 2.37 5.71 -3.43
C GLN A 100 1.47 6.77 -2.79
N TRP A 101 1.58 6.97 -1.48
CA TRP A 101 0.78 7.94 -0.73
C TRP A 101 1.03 9.35 -1.24
N THR A 102 2.27 9.70 -1.61
CA THR A 102 2.57 11.03 -2.17
C THR A 102 1.82 11.25 -3.49
N LYS A 103 1.71 10.24 -4.35
CA LYS A 103 0.93 10.35 -5.60
C LYS A 103 -0.57 10.50 -5.32
N LEU A 104 -1.10 9.74 -4.36
CA LEU A 104 -2.52 9.82 -3.97
C LEU A 104 -2.84 11.19 -3.35
N ALA A 105 -1.98 11.69 -2.46
CA ALA A 105 -2.15 12.97 -1.79
C ALA A 105 -2.23 14.18 -2.74
N LEU A 106 -1.63 14.06 -3.94
CA LEU A 106 -1.68 15.09 -4.99
C LEU A 106 -3.00 15.10 -5.78
N GLN A 107 -3.85 14.10 -5.60
CA GLN A 107 -5.18 14.13 -6.21
C GLN A 107 -5.98 15.32 -5.65
N PRO A 108 -6.91 15.89 -6.43
CA PRO A 108 -7.81 16.92 -5.92
C PRO A 108 -8.54 16.39 -4.68
N MET A 109 -8.71 17.24 -3.67
CA MET A 109 -9.74 16.98 -2.66
C MET A 109 -11.08 17.24 -3.32
N ASP A 110 -12.08 16.41 -3.02
CA ASP A 110 -13.44 16.76 -3.37
C ASP A 110 -13.76 18.11 -2.72
N PRO A 111 -14.38 19.05 -3.46
CA PRO A 111 -14.75 20.33 -2.90
C PRO A 111 -15.60 20.10 -1.65
N VAL A 112 -15.16 20.64 -0.50
CA VAL A 112 -16.04 20.76 0.66
C VAL A 112 -17.21 21.63 0.20
N GLU A 113 -18.37 21.01 -0.01
CA GLU A 113 -19.59 21.73 -0.28
C GLU A 113 -19.89 22.55 0.99
N LEU A 114 -19.50 23.83 0.95
CA LEU A 114 -19.83 24.80 1.97
C LEU A 114 -21.36 24.93 1.97
N VAL A 115 -22.03 24.11 2.78
CA VAL A 115 -23.46 24.30 3.06
C VAL A 115 -23.56 25.68 3.72
N PRO A 116 -24.20 26.67 3.08
CA PRO A 116 -24.40 27.96 3.70
C PRO A 116 -25.23 27.73 4.98
N GLY A 117 -24.67 28.12 6.13
CA GLY A 117 -25.36 27.97 7.41
C GLY A 117 -26.68 28.74 7.42
N ASP A 118 -27.74 28.07 7.86
CA ASP A 118 -29.03 28.68 8.21
C ASP A 118 -28.90 29.72 9.33
#